data_AF-A0A7L0H0R9-F1
#
_entry.id   AF-A0A7L0H0R9-F1
#
_cell.length_a   1.000
_cell.length_b   1.000
_cell.length_c   1.000
_cell.angle_alpha   90.00
_cell.angle_beta   90.00
_cell.angle_gamma   90.00
#
_symmetry.space_group_name_H-M   'P 1'
#
loop_
_entity.id
_entity.type
_entity.pdbx_description
1 polymer ?
#
loop_
_entity_poly.entity_id
_entity_poly.type
_entity_poly.pdbx_seq_one_letter_code
_entity_poly.pdbx_strand_id
1 'polypeptide(L)'
;STAEKPVLLNNIADAEAFISGAEVAVTGFFQVCSQHLPSTSCGPYPTLTRAWGWMWTAVTVGVFACLQVDNDRRDLDMNSKDIDAEKMTRFIRMNELRLVTEYNPVTAIGVMQSSLQLHLLLITDKMSPKHPERMRRYRAAAELFKGKILFILVDSNLKSNEQIVSFFKLKKSQLPALAIFHTPDEEQDVLTLDEVSIKHVQDFCNRFLQ
;
A
#
# COMPACT_ATOMS: atom_id res chain seq x y z
N SER A 1 -18.00 3.19 9.79
CA SER A 1 -16.74 2.44 9.82
C SER A 1 -17.04 1.07 10.39
N THR A 2 -17.25 0.07 9.53
CA THR A 2 -17.36 -1.33 9.93
C THR A 2 -15.94 -1.87 10.06
N ALA A 3 -15.36 -1.74 11.25
CA ALA A 3 -14.10 -2.41 11.55
C ALA A 3 -14.39 -3.92 11.55
N GLU A 4 -13.91 -4.63 10.52
CA GLU A 4 -13.95 -6.08 10.49
C GLU A 4 -13.23 -6.64 11.73
N LYS A 5 -13.82 -7.67 12.32
CA LYS A 5 -13.22 -8.31 13.49
C LYS A 5 -11.95 -9.05 13.02
N PRO A 6 -10.84 -8.96 13.77
CA PRO A 6 -9.62 -9.69 13.43
C PRO A 6 -9.91 -11.20 13.43
N VAL A 7 -9.31 -11.90 12.47
CA VAL A 7 -9.41 -13.36 12.28
C VAL A 7 -8.17 -14.02 12.88
N LEU A 8 -8.37 -15.10 13.63
CA LEU A 8 -7.27 -15.92 14.14
C LEU A 8 -6.77 -16.85 13.04
N LEU A 9 -5.47 -16.84 12.77
CA LEU A 9 -4.80 -17.67 11.78
C LEU A 9 -4.04 -18.78 12.51
N ASN A 10 -4.44 -20.04 12.35
CA ASN A 10 -3.92 -21.13 13.21
C ASN A 10 -2.64 -21.77 12.67
N ASN A 11 -2.37 -21.60 11.38
CA ASN A 11 -1.24 -22.21 10.71
C ASN A 11 -0.78 -21.34 9.51
N ILE A 12 0.34 -21.74 8.89
CA ILE A 12 0.92 -21.01 7.76
C ILE A 12 -0.02 -20.98 6.55
N ALA A 13 -0.70 -22.08 6.24
CA ALA A 13 -1.62 -22.13 5.10
C ALA A 13 -2.84 -21.21 5.28
N ASP A 14 -3.37 -21.10 6.50
CA ASP A 14 -4.44 -20.13 6.82
C ASP A 14 -3.96 -18.69 6.57
N ALA A 15 -2.72 -18.39 6.98
CA ALA A 15 -2.13 -17.06 6.78
C ALA A 15 -1.88 -16.75 5.30
N GLU A 16 -1.33 -17.70 4.54
CA GLU A 16 -1.12 -17.56 3.09
C GLU A 16 -2.45 -17.36 2.34
N ALA A 17 -3.49 -18.11 2.71
CA ALA A 17 -4.82 -17.95 2.13
C ALA A 17 -5.45 -16.59 2.48
N PHE A 18 -5.30 -16.13 3.73
CA PHE A 18 -5.77 -14.82 4.17
C PHE A 18 -5.10 -13.69 3.39
N ILE A 19 -3.77 -13.75 3.26
CA ILE A 19 -2.97 -12.76 2.52
C ILE A 19 -3.35 -12.75 1.05
N SER A 20 -3.46 -13.92 0.42
CA SER A 20 -3.75 -14.05 -1.02
C SER A 20 -5.18 -13.62 -1.38
N GLY A 21 -6.09 -13.62 -0.40
CA GLY A 21 -7.49 -13.24 -0.59
C GLY A 21 -7.76 -11.72 -0.54
N ALA A 22 -6.76 -10.90 -0.19
CA ALA A 22 -6.91 -9.46 -0.03
C ALA A 22 -5.90 -8.67 -0.86
N GLU A 23 -6.29 -7.47 -1.31
CA GLU A 23 -5.39 -6.50 -1.93
C GLU A 23 -4.35 -5.97 -0.93
N VAL A 24 -4.78 -5.80 0.33
CA VAL A 24 -3.93 -5.40 1.45
C VAL A 24 -4.28 -6.27 2.65
N ALA A 25 -3.30 -6.98 3.20
CA ALA A 25 -3.45 -7.78 4.40
C ALA A 25 -2.51 -7.30 5.51
N VAL A 26 -3.04 -7.10 6.73
CA VAL A 26 -2.25 -6.83 7.93
C VAL A 26 -2.24 -8.09 8.79
N THR A 27 -1.07 -8.69 8.97
CA THR A 27 -0.90 -9.86 9.85
C THR A 27 -0.07 -9.48 11.05
N GLY A 28 -0.58 -9.76 12.26
CA GLY A 28 0.13 -9.53 13.50
C GLY A 28 0.66 -10.83 14.10
N PHE A 29 1.97 -10.92 14.35
CA PHE A 29 2.59 -12.05 15.06
C PHE A 29 2.89 -11.67 16.50
N PHE A 30 2.44 -12.48 17.46
CA PHE A 30 2.54 -12.19 18.88
C PHE A 30 3.11 -13.39 19.62
N GLN A 31 4.32 -13.25 20.15
CA GLN A 31 4.89 -14.27 21.02
C GLN A 31 4.25 -14.17 22.40
N VAL A 32 3.50 -15.20 22.78
CA VAL A 32 2.89 -15.35 24.12
C VAL A 32 3.79 -16.27 24.95
N CYS A 33 4.49 -15.74 25.95
CA CYS A 33 5.19 -16.58 26.93
C CYS A 33 4.34 -16.65 28.22
N SER A 34 3.94 -17.88 28.58
CA SER A 34 3.30 -18.17 29.87
C SER A 34 4.37 -18.18 30.97
N GLN A 35 4.12 -17.50 32.09
CA GLN A 35 5.08 -17.35 33.20
C GLN A 35 5.53 -18.67 33.85
N HIS A 36 4.93 -19.81 33.47
CA HIS A 36 5.19 -21.13 34.06
C HIS A 36 6.02 -22.07 33.17
N LEU A 37 6.49 -21.62 32.01
CA LEU A 37 7.24 -22.44 31.08
C LEU A 37 8.67 -21.91 30.89
N PRO A 38 9.71 -22.77 30.89
CA PRO A 38 11.07 -22.36 30.59
C PRO A 38 11.15 -21.75 29.17
N SER A 39 11.99 -20.73 29.02
CA SER A 39 12.13 -19.86 27.84
C SER A 39 12.41 -20.55 26.51
N THR A 40 12.69 -21.86 26.51
CA THR A 40 12.92 -22.70 25.33
C THR A 40 11.63 -23.23 24.67
N SER A 41 10.45 -23.04 25.27
CA SER A 41 9.17 -23.53 24.72
C SER A 41 8.28 -22.46 24.09
N CYS A 42 8.77 -21.22 23.89
CA CYS A 42 8.01 -20.19 23.20
C CYS A 42 8.20 -20.31 21.68
N GLY A 43 7.18 -20.77 20.97
CA GLY A 43 7.10 -20.72 19.49
C GLY A 43 6.34 -19.49 18.99
N PRO A 44 6.54 -19.06 17.73
CA PRO A 44 5.76 -17.97 17.14
C PRO A 44 4.31 -18.43 16.93
N TYR A 45 3.36 -17.79 17.62
CA TYR A 45 1.94 -17.99 17.40
C TYR A 45 1.33 -16.73 16.76
N PRO A 46 0.52 -16.86 15.68
CA PRO A 46 -0.30 -15.75 15.22
C PRO A 46 -1.49 -15.60 16.17
N THR A 47 -1.47 -14.60 17.06
CA THR A 47 -2.61 -14.34 17.97
C THR A 47 -2.83 -12.85 18.19
N LEU A 48 -3.90 -12.28 17.64
CA LEU A 48 -4.38 -10.94 17.99
C LEU A 48 -5.43 -11.04 19.11
N THR A 49 -5.08 -10.75 20.37
CA THR A 49 -6.07 -10.72 21.47
C THR A 49 -6.71 -9.34 21.65
N ARG A 50 -8.05 -9.32 21.75
CA ARG A 50 -8.83 -8.28 22.45
C ARG A 50 -8.87 -8.61 23.94
N ALA A 51 -8.49 -7.69 24.81
CA ALA A 51 -8.58 -7.87 26.26
C ALA A 51 -9.82 -7.18 26.83
N TRP A 52 -10.84 -7.94 27.23
CA TRP A 52 -11.72 -7.59 28.36
C TRP A 52 -11.95 -8.86 29.20
N GLY A 53 -11.37 -8.88 30.41
CA GLY A 53 -11.80 -9.72 31.52
C GLY A 53 -11.04 -11.04 31.74
N TRP A 54 -10.32 -11.08 32.87
CA TRP A 54 -9.86 -12.25 33.65
C TRP A 54 -8.52 -12.92 33.28
N MET A 55 -7.46 -12.34 33.86
CA MET A 55 -6.31 -12.99 34.54
C MET A 55 -5.67 -14.23 33.90
N TRP A 56 -4.74 -14.01 32.96
CA TRP A 56 -3.43 -14.69 32.88
C TRP A 56 -2.38 -13.64 32.51
N THR A 57 -1.32 -13.51 33.30
CA THR A 57 -0.20 -12.60 33.08
C THR A 57 0.68 -13.11 31.93
N ALA A 58 0.23 -12.90 30.69
CA ALA A 58 1.03 -13.14 29.50
C ALA A 58 1.90 -11.91 29.19
N VAL A 59 3.22 -12.09 29.14
CA VAL A 59 4.14 -11.07 28.64
C VAL A 59 4.27 -11.31 27.13
N THR A 60 3.68 -10.42 26.33
CA THR A 60 3.95 -10.34 24.88
C THR A 60 5.40 -9.92 24.71
N VAL A 61 6.23 -10.64 23.95
CA VAL A 61 7.68 -10.34 23.82
C VAL A 61 8.01 -9.51 22.57
N GLY A 62 7.19 -9.57 21.52
CA GLY A 62 7.32 -8.75 20.31
C GLY A 62 6.03 -8.74 19.50
N VAL A 63 5.80 -7.66 18.75
CA VAL A 63 4.69 -7.52 17.81
C VAL A 63 5.28 -7.22 16.44
N PHE A 64 5.04 -8.13 15.49
CA PHE A 64 5.39 -7.92 14.10
C PHE A 64 4.13 -7.65 13.31
N ALA A 65 4.05 -6.51 12.64
CA ALA A 65 3.00 -6.27 11.65
C ALA A 65 3.59 -6.45 10.25
N CYS A 66 3.06 -7.42 9.51
CA CYS A 66 3.35 -7.61 8.11
C CYS A 66 2.21 -7.01 7.30
N LEU A 67 2.53 -6.02 6.47
CA LEU A 67 1.64 -5.51 5.44
C LEU A 67 2.08 -6.07 4.10
N GLN A 68 1.20 -6.79 3.42
CA GLN A 68 1.48 -7.31 2.08
C GLN A 68 0.53 -6.69 1.06
N VAL A 69 1.13 -6.11 0.02
CA VAL A 69 0.45 -5.52 -1.14
C VAL A 69 1.10 -6.09 -2.39
N ASP A 70 0.37 -6.88 -3.18
CA ASP A 70 0.85 -7.37 -4.48
C ASP A 70 2.29 -7.94 -4.47
N ASN A 71 2.63 -8.66 -3.40
CA ASN A 71 3.94 -9.27 -3.11
C ASN A 71 5.03 -8.36 -2.51
N ASP A 72 4.76 -7.07 -2.28
CA ASP A 72 5.58 -6.17 -1.47
C ASP A 72 5.24 -6.37 0.01
N ARG A 73 6.20 -6.89 0.79
CA ARG A 73 6.06 -7.13 2.23
C ARG A 73 6.76 -6.03 3.02
N ARG A 74 6.02 -5.39 3.92
CA ARG A 74 6.54 -4.42 4.88
C ARG A 74 6.39 -4.95 6.29
N ASP A 75 7.52 -4.96 7.00
CA ASP A 75 7.58 -5.41 8.38
C ASP A 75 7.76 -4.20 9.29
N LEU A 76 6.91 -4.12 10.31
CA LEU A 76 7.10 -3.25 11.47
C LEU A 76 7.50 -4.12 12.65
N ASP A 77 8.74 -3.98 13.11
CA ASP A 77 9.21 -4.61 14.34
C ASP A 77 8.90 -3.69 15.54
N MET A 78 8.21 -4.25 16.54
CA MET A 78 7.90 -3.57 17.78
C MET A 78 8.28 -4.45 18.96
N ASN A 79 9.17 -3.93 19.80
CA ASN A 79 9.47 -4.56 21.09
C ASN A 79 8.24 -4.53 22.00
N SER A 80 8.12 -5.54 22.87
CA SER A 80 7.04 -5.69 23.86
C SER A 80 6.68 -4.44 24.68
N LYS A 81 7.64 -3.54 24.91
CA LYS A 81 7.47 -2.32 25.70
C LYS A 81 6.99 -1.12 24.87
N ASP A 82 6.97 -1.25 23.54
CA ASP A 82 6.74 -0.18 22.57
C ASP A 82 5.51 -0.42 21.68
N ILE A 83 4.61 -1.33 22.07
CA ILE A 83 3.34 -1.58 21.36
C ILE A 83 2.48 -0.30 21.44
N ASP A 84 2.62 0.52 20.42
CA ASP A 84 1.98 1.80 20.25
C ASP A 84 0.98 1.73 19.08
N ALA A 85 -0.31 1.83 19.43
CA ALA A 85 -1.39 1.81 18.46
C ALA A 85 -1.30 2.95 17.44
N GLU A 86 -0.73 4.09 17.81
CA GLU A 86 -0.52 5.23 16.91
C GLU A 86 0.59 4.91 15.90
N LYS A 87 1.72 4.35 16.34
CA LYS A 87 2.79 3.88 15.43
C LYS A 87 2.28 2.83 14.45
N MET A 88 1.51 1.85 14.95
CA MET A 88 0.90 0.82 14.12
C MET A 88 -0.06 1.42 13.08
N THR A 89 -0.97 2.29 13.53
CA THR A 89 -1.94 2.95 12.65
C THR A 89 -1.24 3.78 11.57
N ARG A 90 -0.18 4.50 11.95
CA ARG A 90 0.62 5.30 11.03
C ARG A 90 1.32 4.42 10.00
N PHE A 91 1.96 3.34 10.44
CA PHE A 91 2.63 2.38 9.56
C PHE A 91 1.67 1.77 8.54
N ILE A 92 0.50 1.30 8.98
CA ILE A 92 -0.51 0.72 8.09
C ILE A 92 -0.95 1.77 7.06
N ARG A 93 -1.35 2.97 7.50
CA ARG A 93 -1.82 4.02 6.60
C ARG A 93 -0.78 4.46 5.57
N MET A 94 0.48 4.48 5.95
CA MET A 94 1.57 4.85 5.05
C MET A 94 1.83 3.81 3.98
N ASN A 95 1.68 2.52 4.32
CA ASN A 95 2.06 1.41 3.45
C ASN A 95 0.87 0.69 2.80
N GLU A 96 -0.38 1.11 3.08
CA GLU A 96 -1.62 0.63 2.44
C GLU A 96 -1.68 1.07 0.98
N LEU A 97 -0.69 0.64 0.21
CA LEU A 97 -0.64 0.80 -1.22
C LEU A 97 -1.69 -0.16 -1.80
N ARG A 98 -2.58 0.36 -2.62
CA ARG A 98 -3.58 -0.41 -3.35
C ARG A 98 -3.13 -0.53 -4.80
N LEU A 99 -3.79 -1.39 -5.56
CA LEU A 99 -3.61 -1.53 -7.01
C LEU A 99 -3.60 -0.17 -7.71
N VAL A 100 -4.45 0.77 -7.25
CA VAL A 100 -4.28 2.19 -7.56
C VAL A 100 -4.28 2.98 -6.26
N THR A 101 -3.14 3.59 -5.95
CA THR A 101 -2.94 4.36 -4.71
C THR A 101 -3.09 5.85 -4.96
N GLU A 102 -3.89 6.54 -4.16
CA GLU A 102 -3.94 8.01 -4.23
C GLU A 102 -2.73 8.62 -3.53
N TYR A 103 -2.03 9.51 -4.23
CA TYR A 103 -0.91 10.26 -3.67
C TYR A 103 -1.40 11.43 -2.83
N ASN A 104 -0.97 11.43 -1.56
CA ASN A 104 -1.20 12.49 -0.60
C ASN A 104 -0.09 12.44 0.48
N PRO A 105 -0.02 13.42 1.40
CA PRO A 105 1.03 13.44 2.43
C PRO A 105 1.11 12.20 3.33
N VAL A 106 0.04 11.42 3.45
CA VAL A 106 0.02 10.17 4.24
C VAL A 106 0.66 9.01 3.47
N THR A 107 0.33 8.87 2.18
CA THR A 107 0.81 7.76 1.33
C THR A 107 2.17 8.04 0.68
N ALA A 108 2.62 9.30 0.64
CA ALA A 108 3.84 9.72 -0.03
C ALA A 108 5.08 8.91 0.39
N ILE A 109 5.26 8.68 1.69
CA ILE A 109 6.40 7.93 2.20
C ILE A 109 6.34 6.46 1.75
N GLY A 110 5.18 5.81 1.83
CA GLY A 110 5.05 4.41 1.40
C GLY A 110 5.25 4.25 -0.11
N VAL A 111 4.74 5.18 -0.92
CA VAL A 111 4.99 5.22 -2.36
C VAL A 111 6.49 5.31 -2.65
N MET A 112 7.21 6.22 -1.99
CA MET A 112 8.66 6.39 -2.20
C MET A 112 9.49 5.22 -1.68
N GLN A 113 8.99 4.51 -0.67
CA GLN A 113 9.66 3.34 -0.11
C GLN A 113 9.28 2.05 -0.84
N SER A 114 8.33 2.08 -1.79
CA SER A 114 7.83 0.89 -2.49
C SER A 114 8.95 0.08 -3.13
N SER A 115 8.77 -1.25 -3.16
CA SER A 115 9.69 -2.16 -3.85
C SER A 115 9.50 -2.11 -5.36
N LEU A 116 8.33 -1.63 -5.82
CA LEU A 116 8.04 -1.39 -7.22
C LEU A 116 8.73 -0.10 -7.65
N GLN A 117 9.87 -0.23 -8.31
CA GLN A 117 10.71 0.90 -8.71
C GLN A 117 10.09 1.77 -9.82
N LEU A 118 9.16 1.20 -10.59
CA LEU A 118 8.44 1.88 -11.65
C LEU A 118 7.09 2.39 -11.16
N HIS A 119 6.88 3.69 -11.30
CA HIS A 119 5.66 4.36 -10.90
C HIS A 119 4.95 4.91 -12.13
N LEU A 120 3.67 4.59 -12.30
CA LEU A 120 2.80 5.24 -13.27
C LEU A 120 1.82 6.15 -12.53
N LEU A 121 1.83 7.43 -12.86
CA LEU A 121 0.97 8.45 -12.27
C LEU A 121 -0.11 8.87 -13.26
N LEU A 122 -1.37 8.82 -12.84
CA LEU A 122 -2.46 9.54 -13.48
C LEU A 122 -2.65 10.87 -12.76
N ILE A 123 -2.25 11.95 -13.41
CA ILE A 123 -2.41 13.31 -12.88
C ILE A 123 -3.69 13.90 -13.46
N THR A 124 -4.67 14.20 -12.60
CA THR A 124 -6.01 14.52 -13.07
C THR A 124 -6.84 15.34 -12.10
N ASP A 125 -7.84 16.04 -12.63
CA ASP A 125 -8.90 16.66 -11.85
C ASP A 125 -9.91 15.59 -11.39
N LYS A 126 -9.93 15.30 -10.08
CA LYS A 126 -10.91 14.38 -9.47
C LYS A 126 -12.35 14.88 -9.51
N MET A 127 -12.57 16.19 -9.60
CA MET A 127 -13.90 16.79 -9.67
C MET A 127 -14.49 16.75 -11.08
N SER A 128 -13.69 16.40 -12.09
CA SER A 128 -14.14 16.25 -13.47
C SER A 128 -15.25 15.18 -13.58
N PRO A 129 -16.35 15.43 -14.33
CA PRO A 129 -17.40 14.44 -14.52
C PRO A 129 -16.93 13.19 -15.28
N LYS A 130 -15.81 13.29 -16.02
CA LYS A 130 -15.17 12.16 -16.70
C LYS A 130 -14.30 11.29 -15.77
N HIS A 131 -14.04 11.75 -14.54
CA HIS A 131 -13.14 11.08 -13.61
C HIS A 131 -13.55 9.63 -13.27
N PRO A 132 -14.84 9.29 -13.01
CA PRO A 132 -15.21 7.91 -12.67
C PRO A 132 -14.89 6.89 -13.78
N GLU A 133 -15.22 7.20 -15.03
CA GLU A 133 -14.93 6.32 -16.17
C GLU A 133 -13.42 6.25 -16.46
N ARG A 134 -12.71 7.38 -16.31
CA ARG A 134 -11.25 7.42 -16.40
C ARG A 134 -10.60 6.48 -15.39
N MET A 135 -11.03 6.53 -14.12
CA MET A 135 -10.53 5.67 -13.06
C MET A 135 -10.86 4.19 -13.28
N ARG A 136 -12.04 3.88 -13.83
CA ARG A 136 -12.40 2.50 -14.19
C ARG A 136 -11.40 1.93 -15.20
N ARG A 137 -11.10 2.67 -16.27
CA ARG A 137 -10.15 2.26 -17.30
C ARG A 137 -8.72 2.20 -16.79
N TYR A 138 -8.32 3.16 -15.96
CA TYR A 138 -7.00 3.19 -15.33
C TYR A 138 -6.77 1.99 -14.42
N ARG A 139 -7.75 1.65 -13.57
CA ARG A 139 -7.69 0.44 -12.73
C ARG A 139 -7.66 -0.85 -13.57
N ALA A 140 -8.44 -0.93 -14.64
CA ALA A 140 -8.40 -2.09 -15.55
C ALA A 140 -7.02 -2.25 -16.22
N ALA A 141 -6.32 -1.15 -16.53
CA ALA A 141 -4.96 -1.21 -17.02
C ALA A 141 -3.96 -1.63 -15.93
N ALA A 142 -4.15 -1.18 -14.69
CA ALA A 142 -3.29 -1.53 -13.55
C ALA A 142 -3.19 -3.05 -13.33
N GLU A 143 -4.28 -3.79 -13.50
CA GLU A 143 -4.31 -5.26 -13.38
C GLU A 143 -3.30 -5.95 -14.31
N LEU A 144 -3.00 -5.36 -15.48
CA LEU A 144 -2.05 -5.93 -16.44
C LEU A 144 -0.59 -5.81 -15.99
N PHE A 145 -0.31 -4.90 -15.06
CA PHE A 145 1.03 -4.57 -14.57
C PHE A 145 1.19 -4.85 -13.07
N LYS A 146 0.28 -5.66 -12.50
CA LYS A 146 0.32 -6.07 -11.10
C LYS A 146 1.68 -6.64 -10.71
N GLY A 147 2.24 -6.15 -9.61
CA GLY A 147 3.57 -6.53 -9.13
C GLY A 147 4.75 -6.05 -9.99
N LYS A 148 4.53 -5.20 -11.00
CA LYS A 148 5.59 -4.64 -11.85
C LYS A 148 5.66 -3.13 -11.82
N ILE A 149 4.51 -2.45 -11.83
CA ILE A 149 4.40 -0.99 -11.83
C ILE A 149 3.41 -0.58 -10.74
N LEU A 150 3.80 0.38 -9.91
CA LEU A 150 2.90 1.00 -8.94
C LEU A 150 2.04 2.06 -9.62
N PHE A 151 0.73 1.86 -9.62
CA PHE A 151 -0.21 2.82 -10.20
C PHE A 151 -0.66 3.82 -9.15
N ILE A 152 -0.46 5.10 -9.47
CA ILE A 152 -0.68 6.23 -8.57
C ILE A 152 -1.70 7.18 -9.19
N LEU A 153 -2.63 7.68 -8.38
CA LEU A 153 -3.53 8.77 -8.72
C LEU A 153 -3.06 10.05 -8.05
N VAL A 154 -2.87 11.12 -8.81
CA VAL A 154 -2.53 12.45 -8.29
C VAL A 154 -3.67 13.42 -8.59
N ASP A 155 -4.35 13.89 -7.55
CA ASP A 155 -5.38 14.92 -7.67
C ASP A 155 -4.75 16.30 -7.86
N SER A 156 -5.02 16.94 -9.00
CA SER A 156 -4.52 18.28 -9.32
C SER A 156 -5.21 19.42 -8.54
N ASN A 157 -6.29 19.11 -7.82
CA ASN A 157 -6.98 20.09 -6.98
C ASN A 157 -6.33 20.26 -5.60
N LEU A 158 -5.52 19.30 -5.17
CA LEU A 158 -4.80 19.38 -3.92
C LEU A 158 -3.54 20.24 -4.08
N LYS A 159 -3.44 21.31 -3.29
CA LYS A 159 -2.25 22.20 -3.29
C LYS A 159 -0.96 21.44 -2.99
N SER A 160 -1.02 20.42 -2.14
CA SER A 160 0.13 19.55 -1.82
C SER A 160 0.71 18.83 -3.05
N ASN A 161 -0.06 18.71 -4.13
CA ASN A 161 0.35 18.01 -5.35
C ASN A 161 0.87 18.96 -6.44
N GLU A 162 0.86 20.29 -6.22
CA GLU A 162 1.34 21.27 -7.23
C GLU A 162 2.82 21.05 -7.58
N GLN A 163 3.63 20.62 -6.61
CA GLN A 163 5.04 20.29 -6.82
C GLN A 163 5.22 19.09 -7.75
N ILE A 164 4.35 18.08 -7.66
CA ILE A 164 4.39 16.90 -8.56
C ILE A 164 4.01 17.29 -9.98
N VAL A 165 2.95 18.09 -10.14
CA VAL A 165 2.54 18.59 -11.46
C VAL A 165 3.70 19.36 -12.12
N SER A 166 4.41 20.17 -11.33
CA SER A 166 5.56 20.95 -11.78
C SER A 166 6.80 20.09 -12.07
N PHE A 167 7.04 19.04 -11.27
CA PHE A 167 8.15 18.08 -11.46
C PHE A 167 8.07 17.43 -12.84
N PHE A 168 6.88 16.98 -13.25
CA PHE A 168 6.61 16.44 -14.59
C PHE A 168 6.42 17.53 -15.67
N LYS A 169 6.73 18.80 -15.36
CA LYS A 169 6.65 19.95 -16.27
C LYS A 169 5.26 20.13 -16.92
N LEU A 170 4.21 19.69 -16.23
CA LEU A 170 2.84 19.80 -16.69
C LEU A 170 2.19 21.10 -16.21
N LYS A 171 1.21 21.57 -16.97
CA LYS A 171 0.27 22.64 -16.57
C LYS A 171 -1.11 22.04 -16.33
N LYS A 172 -1.92 22.69 -15.48
CA LYS A 172 -3.31 22.26 -15.24
C LYS A 172 -4.14 22.14 -16.53
N SER A 173 -3.86 22.97 -17.53
CA SER A 173 -4.53 22.94 -18.84
C SER A 173 -4.19 21.71 -19.69
N GLN A 174 -3.15 20.95 -19.33
CA GLN A 174 -2.70 19.74 -20.03
C GLN A 174 -3.20 18.46 -19.35
N LEU A 175 -4.04 18.58 -18.31
CA LEU A 175 -4.58 17.44 -17.58
C LEU A 175 -5.89 16.97 -18.23
N PRO A 176 -6.17 15.65 -18.25
CA PRO A 176 -5.40 14.58 -17.62
C PRO A 176 -4.11 14.22 -18.36
N ALA A 177 -3.12 13.74 -17.60
CA ALA A 177 -1.87 13.23 -18.17
C ALA A 177 -1.43 11.95 -17.44
N LEU A 178 -0.72 11.10 -18.17
CA LEU A 178 0.07 10.02 -17.61
C LEU A 178 1.52 10.49 -17.48
N ALA A 179 2.15 10.13 -16.37
CA ALA A 179 3.58 10.26 -16.20
C ALA A 179 4.14 8.94 -15.69
N ILE A 180 5.21 8.45 -16.28
CA ILE A 180 5.93 7.28 -15.79
C ILE A 180 7.27 7.74 -15.22
N PHE A 181 7.68 7.13 -14.12
CA PHE A 181 8.89 7.49 -13.39
C PHE A 181 9.59 6.22 -12.90
N HIS A 182 10.87 6.10 -13.22
CA HIS A 182 11.74 5.08 -12.69
C HIS A 182 12.55 5.66 -11.52
N THR A 183 12.35 5.11 -10.33
CA THR A 183 12.88 5.67 -9.09
C THR A 183 14.42 5.60 -8.97
N PRO A 184 15.11 4.51 -9.38
CA PRO A 184 16.56 4.38 -9.22
C PRO A 184 17.42 5.40 -9.99
N ASP A 185 17.02 5.77 -11.20
CA ASP A 185 17.78 6.65 -12.10
C ASP A 185 17.05 7.95 -12.45
N GLU A 186 15.86 8.15 -11.88
CA GLU A 186 14.99 9.30 -12.08
C GLU A 186 14.53 9.50 -13.55
N GLU A 187 14.59 8.45 -14.37
CA GLU A 187 14.08 8.50 -15.74
C GLU A 187 12.56 8.71 -15.73
N GLN A 188 12.06 9.58 -16.60
CA GLN A 188 10.65 9.90 -16.69
C GLN A 188 10.20 10.18 -18.11
N ASP A 189 8.94 9.85 -18.39
CA ASP A 189 8.24 10.25 -19.61
C ASP A 189 6.82 10.72 -19.26
N VAL A 190 6.25 11.57 -20.12
CA VAL A 190 4.94 12.18 -19.91
C VAL A 190 4.12 12.08 -21.18
N LEU A 191 2.87 11.63 -21.03
CA LEU A 191 1.91 11.52 -22.10
C LEU A 191 0.62 12.27 -21.73
N THR A 192 0.37 13.38 -22.40
CA THR A 192 -0.91 14.12 -22.30
C THR A 192 -1.97 13.41 -23.13
N LEU A 193 -3.17 13.23 -22.57
CA LEU A 193 -4.27 12.52 -23.23
C LEU A 193 -5.56 13.32 -23.13
N ASP A 194 -6.40 13.26 -24.15
CA ASP A 194 -7.80 13.69 -24.00
C ASP A 194 -8.59 12.68 -23.15
N GLU A 195 -8.34 11.38 -23.37
CA GLU A 195 -8.99 10.29 -22.67
C GLU A 195 -8.03 9.13 -22.35
N VAL A 196 -8.20 8.57 -21.14
CA VAL A 196 -7.51 7.35 -20.72
C VAL A 196 -8.21 6.15 -21.35
N SER A 197 -7.44 5.31 -22.04
CA SER A 197 -7.86 3.99 -22.50
C SER A 197 -6.85 2.94 -22.02
N ILE A 198 -7.28 1.69 -21.87
CA ILE A 198 -6.40 0.59 -21.45
C ILE A 198 -5.23 0.46 -22.43
N LYS A 199 -5.51 0.55 -23.73
CA LYS A 199 -4.51 0.49 -24.80
C LYS A 199 -3.48 1.63 -24.69
N HIS A 200 -3.92 2.88 -24.46
CA HIS A 200 -2.99 4.00 -24.32
C HIS A 200 -2.05 3.82 -23.12
N VAL A 201 -2.58 3.35 -21.98
CA VAL A 201 -1.75 3.06 -20.80
C VAL A 201 -0.74 1.96 -21.11
N GLN A 202 -1.20 0.86 -21.71
CA GLN A 202 -0.34 -0.27 -22.05
C GLN A 202 0.76 0.11 -23.05
N ASP A 203 0.40 0.80 -24.14
CA ASP A 203 1.35 1.25 -25.16
C ASP A 203 2.37 2.25 -24.59
N PHE A 204 1.96 3.07 -23.63
CA PHE A 204 2.85 4.01 -22.95
C PHE A 204 3.83 3.30 -22.03
N CYS A 205 3.36 2.42 -21.14
CA CYS A 205 4.22 1.64 -20.26
C CYS A 205 5.19 0.75 -21.04
N ASN A 206 4.71 0.04 -22.07
CA ASN A 206 5.56 -0.85 -22.87
C ASN A 206 6.67 -0.12 -23.62
N ARG A 207 6.42 1.13 -24.03
CA ARG A 207 7.43 1.95 -24.71
C ARG A 207 8.54 2.40 -23.77
N PHE A 208 8.19 2.72 -22.53
CA PHE A 208 9.16 3.10 -21.50
C PHE A 208 10.00 1.91 -21.01
N LEU A 209 9.44 0.69 -21.06
CA LEU A 209 10.12 -0.55 -20.65
C LEU A 209 11.10 -1.13 -21.69
N GLN A 210 11.19 -0.54 -22.89
CA GLN A 210 12.07 -0.99 -23.98
C GLN A 210 13.45 -0.36 -23.89
#